data_AF-A0A3D2XD78-F1
#
_entry.id   AF-A0A3D2XD78-F1
#
_cell.length_a   1.000
_cell.length_b   1.000
_cell.length_c   1.000
_cell.angle_alpha   90.00
_cell.angle_beta   90.00
_cell.angle_gamma   90.00
#
_symmetry.space_group_name_H-M   'P 1'
#
loop_
_entity.id
_entity.type
_entity.pdbx_description
1 polymer ?
#
loop_
_entity_poly.entity_id
_entity_poly.type
_entity_poly.pdbx_seq_one_letter_code
_entity_poly.pdbx_strand_id
1 'polypeptide(L)'
;GWGVKWNADISKDWGGQPMDDYLSAIDDISKERYVDKDKLGCVGASYGGYSVFMLAGIHNNRFKTFISHCGLFDLKSWYGTTEELWFANWDIGGNYWSKNAPESYSKFSPSNYVNNWNTPIMVIQGGMDFRVPIEQGQQAFQAAQLKGLKSKFLFFPNENHWILHAQNAIVWQREYFKWLEETLK
;
A
#
# COMPACT_ATOMS: atom_id res chain seq x y z
N GLY A 1 4.41 -7.98 21.80
CA GLY A 1 3.28 -8.47 20.97
C GLY A 1 2.17 -8.97 21.87
N TRP A 2 0.99 -9.24 21.32
CA TRP A 2 -0.24 -9.56 22.05
C TRP A 2 -0.56 -11.06 22.08
N GLY A 3 0.46 -11.91 21.93
CA GLY A 3 0.34 -13.37 21.89
C GLY A 3 0.39 -13.94 20.47
N VAL A 4 0.72 -15.23 20.37
CA VAL A 4 0.93 -15.93 19.07
C VAL A 4 -0.33 -15.95 18.23
N LYS A 5 -1.49 -16.23 18.85
CA LYS A 5 -2.77 -16.27 18.13
C LYS A 5 -3.06 -14.91 17.48
N TRP A 6 -3.03 -13.84 18.27
CA TRP A 6 -3.29 -12.48 17.77
C TRP A 6 -2.36 -12.12 16.60
N ASN A 7 -1.08 -12.44 16.74
CA ASN A 7 -0.10 -12.16 15.68
C ASN A 7 -0.35 -12.97 14.40
N ALA A 8 -0.95 -14.16 14.49
CA ALA A 8 -1.21 -15.04 13.35
C ALA A 8 -2.59 -14.83 12.72
N ASP A 9 -3.53 -14.16 13.42
CA ASP A 9 -4.90 -13.94 12.95
C ASP A 9 -4.96 -13.07 11.67
N ILE A 10 -3.91 -12.30 11.38
CA ILE A 10 -3.77 -11.52 10.14
C ILE A 10 -3.50 -12.38 8.90
N SER A 11 -2.94 -13.58 9.07
CA SER A 11 -2.56 -14.44 7.96
C SER A 11 -3.80 -14.86 7.17
N LYS A 12 -3.75 -14.67 5.85
CA LYS A 12 -4.85 -14.89 4.89
C LYS A 12 -6.01 -13.90 5.04
N ASP A 13 -5.82 -12.82 5.80
CA ASP A 13 -6.81 -11.77 6.05
C ASP A 13 -6.22 -10.35 5.95
N TRP A 14 -5.15 -10.16 5.16
CA TRP A 14 -4.47 -8.87 5.03
C TRP A 14 -5.41 -7.71 4.68
N GLY A 15 -6.37 -7.94 3.80
CA GLY A 15 -7.36 -6.95 3.38
C GLY A 15 -8.66 -6.95 4.19
N GLY A 16 -8.76 -7.76 5.25
CA GLY A 16 -9.92 -7.90 6.12
C GLY A 16 -9.78 -7.11 7.42
N GLN A 17 -9.75 -7.79 8.56
CA GLN A 17 -9.74 -7.16 9.90
C GLN A 17 -8.68 -6.06 10.09
N PRO A 18 -7.43 -6.19 9.59
CA PRO A 18 -6.45 -5.10 9.73
C PRO A 18 -6.88 -3.81 9.04
N MET A 19 -7.61 -3.89 7.93
CA MET A 19 -8.14 -2.69 7.26
C MET A 19 -9.27 -2.07 8.07
N ASP A 20 -10.15 -2.88 8.65
CA ASP A 20 -11.21 -2.42 9.55
C ASP A 20 -10.63 -1.76 10.80
N ASP A 21 -9.52 -2.28 11.32
CA ASP A 21 -8.77 -1.67 12.44
C ASP A 21 -8.21 -0.29 12.05
N TYR A 22 -7.63 -0.14 10.85
CA TYR A 22 -7.18 1.18 10.37
C TYR A 22 -8.33 2.17 10.18
N LEU A 23 -9.46 1.71 9.63
CA LEU A 23 -10.63 2.55 9.40
C LEU A 23 -11.31 2.97 10.71
N SER A 24 -11.43 2.05 11.67
CA SER A 24 -11.99 2.35 12.99
C SER A 24 -11.09 3.28 13.80
N ALA A 25 -9.77 3.08 13.75
CA ALA A 25 -8.82 3.96 14.41
C ALA A 25 -8.87 5.39 13.87
N ILE A 26 -8.92 5.57 12.54
CA ILE A 26 -9.03 6.91 11.97
C ILE A 26 -10.40 7.55 12.27
N ASP A 27 -11.49 6.78 12.25
CA ASP A 27 -12.82 7.27 12.60
C ASP A 27 -12.90 7.73 14.06
N ASP A 28 -12.23 7.02 14.97
CA ASP A 28 -12.23 7.36 16.38
C ASP A 28 -11.42 8.63 16.68
N ILE A 29 -10.15 8.68 16.26
CA ILE A 29 -9.31 9.87 16.50
C ILE A 29 -9.84 11.12 15.80
N SER A 30 -10.56 10.96 14.69
CA SER A 30 -11.20 12.08 13.98
C SER A 30 -12.32 12.75 14.76
N LYS A 31 -12.76 12.20 15.91
CA LYS A 31 -13.72 12.88 16.81
C LYS A 31 -13.06 14.01 17.60
N GLU A 32 -11.73 13.98 17.73
CA GLU A 32 -11.00 14.98 18.48
C GLU A 32 -11.00 16.34 17.77
N ARG A 33 -11.22 17.41 18.54
CA ARG A 33 -11.36 18.79 18.02
C ARG A 33 -10.14 19.33 17.25
N TYR A 34 -8.97 18.70 17.43
CA TYR A 34 -7.74 19.10 16.77
C TYR A 34 -7.49 18.34 15.46
N VAL A 35 -8.35 17.39 15.10
CA VAL A 35 -8.26 16.64 13.85
C VAL A 35 -9.20 17.25 12.82
N ASP A 36 -8.63 17.70 11.71
CA ASP A 36 -9.38 18.18 10.55
C ASP A 36 -9.71 16.99 9.62
N LYS A 37 -10.99 16.63 9.55
CA LYS A 37 -11.49 15.50 8.74
C LYS A 37 -11.35 15.72 7.24
N ASP A 38 -11.21 16.97 6.82
CA ASP A 38 -10.97 17.31 5.42
C ASP A 38 -9.48 17.24 5.08
N LYS A 39 -8.62 16.84 6.03
CA LYS A 39 -7.15 16.78 5.91
C LYS A 39 -6.57 15.47 6.43
N LEU A 40 -7.20 14.35 6.08
CA LEU A 40 -6.72 13.02 6.44
C LEU A 40 -5.86 12.43 5.32
N GLY A 41 -4.58 12.18 5.58
CA GLY A 41 -3.67 11.48 4.67
C GLY A 41 -3.47 10.02 5.07
N CYS A 42 -3.38 9.12 4.09
CA CYS A 42 -3.05 7.71 4.33
C CYS A 42 -1.67 7.40 3.72
N VAL A 43 -0.72 7.05 4.58
CA VAL A 43 0.69 6.85 4.20
C VAL A 43 1.20 5.56 4.81
N GLY A 44 2.03 4.84 4.06
CA GLY A 44 2.53 3.54 4.51
C GLY A 44 3.66 3.00 3.66
N ALA A 45 4.51 2.17 4.26
CA ALA A 45 5.62 1.51 3.61
C ALA A 45 5.52 -0.01 3.75
N SER A 46 6.04 -0.76 2.77
CA SER A 46 6.04 -2.23 2.78
C SER A 46 4.60 -2.79 2.91
N TYR A 47 4.32 -3.63 3.90
CA TYR A 47 2.94 -4.02 4.24
C TYR A 47 2.00 -2.82 4.43
N GLY A 48 2.47 -1.72 5.03
CA GLY A 48 1.70 -0.48 5.10
C GLY A 48 1.44 0.16 3.73
N GLY A 49 2.33 -0.02 2.76
CA GLY A 49 2.13 0.40 1.37
C GLY A 49 1.10 -0.46 0.63
N TYR A 50 1.04 -1.77 0.96
CA TYR A 50 -0.08 -2.63 0.58
C TYR A 50 -1.41 -2.11 1.17
N SER A 51 -1.41 -1.79 2.47
CA SER A 51 -2.58 -1.25 3.17
C SER A 51 -3.06 0.04 2.52
N VAL A 52 -2.14 0.92 2.11
CA VAL A 52 -2.47 2.16 1.36
C VAL A 52 -3.21 1.84 0.07
N PHE A 53 -2.73 0.89 -0.74
CA PHE A 53 -3.39 0.53 -1.99
C PHE A 53 -4.76 -0.14 -1.76
N MET A 54 -4.87 -0.98 -0.74
CA MET A 54 -6.15 -1.60 -0.37
C MET A 54 -7.13 -0.52 0.10
N LEU A 55 -6.72 0.35 1.03
CA LEU A 55 -7.53 1.45 1.56
C LEU A 55 -7.96 2.44 0.46
N ALA A 56 -7.13 2.71 -0.54
CA ALA A 56 -7.54 3.51 -1.70
C ALA A 56 -8.78 2.95 -2.42
N GLY A 57 -9.05 1.65 -2.28
CA GLY A 57 -10.25 0.99 -2.81
C GLY A 57 -11.46 0.91 -1.87
N ILE A 58 -11.27 1.11 -0.55
CA ILE A 58 -12.29 0.83 0.48
C ILE A 58 -12.48 1.95 1.53
N HIS A 59 -11.74 3.06 1.44
CA HIS A 59 -11.72 4.10 2.48
C HIS A 59 -13.01 4.91 2.64
N ASN A 60 -13.97 4.82 1.72
CA ASN A 60 -15.23 5.59 1.74
C ASN A 60 -15.00 7.11 1.91
N ASN A 61 -14.10 7.70 1.12
CA ASN A 61 -13.79 9.15 1.09
C ASN A 61 -13.20 9.76 2.38
N ARG A 62 -12.73 8.92 3.31
CA ARG A 62 -12.03 9.38 4.52
C ARG A 62 -10.75 10.15 4.18
N PHE A 63 -9.83 9.49 3.47
CA PHE A 63 -8.54 10.07 3.09
C PHE A 63 -8.63 10.96 1.85
N LYS A 64 -7.83 12.03 1.83
CA LYS A 64 -7.73 13.01 0.73
C LYS A 64 -6.48 12.84 -0.13
N THR A 65 -5.54 12.02 0.33
CA THR A 65 -4.32 11.70 -0.40
C THR A 65 -3.71 10.41 0.11
N PHE A 66 -3.01 9.71 -0.77
CA PHE A 66 -2.33 8.46 -0.49
C PHE A 66 -0.84 8.55 -0.82
N ILE A 67 0.02 7.96 0.02
CA ILE A 67 1.43 7.70 -0.28
C ILE A 67 1.77 6.25 0.05
N SER A 68 2.12 5.48 -0.98
CA SER A 68 2.62 4.10 -0.82
C SER A 68 4.11 4.03 -1.12
N HIS A 69 4.89 3.42 -0.22
CA HIS A 69 6.32 3.19 -0.38
C HIS A 69 6.63 1.69 -0.41
N CYS A 70 7.12 1.17 -1.53
CA CYS A 70 7.41 -0.26 -1.73
C CYS A 70 6.24 -1.16 -1.28
N GLY A 71 5.02 -0.79 -1.69
CA GLY A 71 3.78 -1.50 -1.34
C GLY A 71 3.39 -2.56 -2.37
N LEU A 72 2.74 -3.63 -1.92
CA LEU A 72 2.22 -4.68 -2.80
C LEU A 72 0.88 -4.23 -3.40
N PHE A 73 0.73 -4.37 -4.71
CA PHE A 73 -0.47 -3.94 -5.44
C PHE A 73 -1.24 -5.10 -6.07
N ASP A 74 -0.53 -6.05 -6.68
CA ASP A 74 -1.11 -7.26 -7.28
C ASP A 74 -0.45 -8.51 -6.69
N LEU A 75 -1.21 -9.24 -5.88
CA LEU A 75 -0.67 -10.40 -5.15
C LEU A 75 -0.29 -11.55 -6.07
N LYS A 76 -0.96 -11.72 -7.23
CA LYS A 76 -0.62 -12.78 -8.19
C LYS A 76 0.71 -12.47 -8.87
N SER A 77 0.90 -11.22 -9.29
CA SER A 77 2.15 -10.71 -9.84
C SER A 77 3.28 -10.85 -8.81
N TRP A 78 3.05 -10.40 -7.57
CA TRP A 78 4.05 -10.40 -6.50
C TRP A 78 4.54 -11.82 -6.14
N TYR A 79 3.63 -12.79 -6.08
CA TYR A 79 4.00 -14.17 -5.79
C TYR A 79 5.01 -14.74 -6.80
N GLY A 80 4.97 -14.28 -8.06
CA GLY A 80 5.88 -14.71 -9.11
C GLY A 80 7.25 -14.03 -9.10
N THR A 81 7.42 -12.95 -8.32
CA THR A 81 8.60 -12.07 -8.41
C THR A 81 9.32 -11.89 -7.07
N THR A 82 8.66 -12.16 -5.94
CA THR A 82 9.22 -11.93 -4.60
C THR A 82 10.23 -12.99 -4.16
N GLU A 83 11.25 -12.55 -3.40
CA GLU A 83 12.07 -13.46 -2.58
C GLU A 83 11.44 -13.82 -1.22
N GLU A 84 10.38 -13.13 -0.79
CA GLU A 84 9.75 -13.24 0.54
C GLU A 84 8.76 -14.42 0.61
N LEU A 85 9.27 -15.63 0.31
CA LEU A 85 8.45 -16.83 0.16
C LEU A 85 7.72 -17.26 1.44
N TRP A 86 8.20 -16.88 2.62
CA TRP A 86 7.48 -17.17 3.86
C TRP A 86 6.13 -16.45 3.88
N PHE A 87 6.10 -15.14 3.62
CA PHE A 87 4.88 -14.35 3.54
C PHE A 87 3.97 -14.83 2.40
N ALA A 88 4.56 -15.13 1.24
CA ALA A 88 3.83 -15.64 0.10
C ALA A 88 3.11 -16.97 0.40
N ASN A 89 3.78 -17.89 1.11
CA ASN A 89 3.19 -19.20 1.41
C ASN A 89 2.29 -19.19 2.66
N TRP A 90 2.66 -18.43 3.69
CA TRP A 90 1.97 -18.42 4.97
C TRP A 90 0.83 -17.41 4.99
N ASP A 91 1.15 -16.14 4.71
CA ASP A 91 0.21 -15.03 4.84
C ASP A 91 -0.72 -14.91 3.64
N ILE A 92 -0.24 -15.12 2.41
CA ILE A 92 -1.14 -15.15 1.25
C ILE A 92 -1.85 -16.51 1.16
N GLY A 93 -1.19 -17.57 1.62
CA GLY A 93 -1.74 -18.92 1.71
C GLY A 93 -1.23 -19.89 0.63
N GLY A 94 -0.19 -19.52 -0.12
CA GLY A 94 0.43 -20.37 -1.15
C GLY A 94 0.05 -19.94 -2.56
N ASN A 95 0.31 -20.81 -3.54
CA ASN A 95 0.31 -20.48 -4.97
C ASN A 95 -1.07 -20.22 -5.58
N TYR A 96 -1.18 -19.18 -6.41
CA TYR A 96 -2.41 -18.79 -7.10
C TYR A 96 -2.87 -19.74 -8.22
N TRP A 97 -1.98 -20.59 -8.74
CA TRP A 97 -2.30 -21.58 -9.79
C TRP A 97 -2.77 -22.93 -9.23
N SER A 98 -2.87 -23.06 -7.90
CA SER A 98 -3.44 -24.26 -7.29
C SER A 98 -4.93 -24.38 -7.62
N LYS A 99 -5.44 -25.63 -7.66
CA LYS A 99 -6.87 -25.92 -7.88
C LYS A 99 -7.77 -25.21 -6.86
N ASN A 100 -7.26 -25.00 -5.65
CA ASN A 100 -7.92 -24.30 -4.56
C ASN A 100 -7.10 -23.05 -4.19
N ALA A 101 -6.96 -22.12 -5.15
CA ALA A 101 -6.21 -20.89 -4.94
C ALA A 101 -6.72 -20.14 -3.68
N PRO A 102 -5.81 -19.62 -2.83
CA PRO A 102 -6.19 -18.84 -1.66
C PRO A 102 -7.10 -17.67 -1.98
N GLU A 103 -8.10 -17.43 -1.12
CA GLU A 103 -9.02 -16.29 -1.29
C GLU A 103 -8.32 -14.94 -1.24
N SER A 104 -7.13 -14.85 -0.64
CA SER A 104 -6.30 -13.65 -0.61
C SER A 104 -6.11 -13.04 -2.01
N TYR A 105 -5.96 -13.86 -3.05
CA TYR A 105 -5.78 -13.37 -4.42
C TYR A 105 -7.03 -12.71 -5.01
N SER A 106 -8.23 -13.16 -4.64
CA SER A 106 -9.49 -12.64 -5.17
C SER A 106 -10.07 -11.52 -4.30
N LYS A 107 -9.92 -11.62 -2.98
CA LYS A 107 -10.50 -10.66 -2.01
C LYS A 107 -9.52 -9.61 -1.53
N PHE A 108 -8.23 -9.92 -1.46
CA PHE A 108 -7.26 -9.07 -0.75
C PHE A 108 -6.13 -8.58 -1.65
N SER A 109 -6.28 -8.65 -2.98
CA SER A 109 -5.38 -8.00 -3.93
C SER A 109 -5.88 -6.58 -4.26
N PRO A 110 -5.13 -5.50 -3.94
CA PRO A 110 -5.56 -4.13 -4.19
C PRO A 110 -5.89 -3.83 -5.66
N SER A 111 -5.23 -4.51 -6.60
CA SER A 111 -5.50 -4.45 -8.04
C SER A 111 -6.97 -4.73 -8.40
N ASN A 112 -7.70 -5.52 -7.59
CA ASN A 112 -9.11 -5.80 -7.81
C ASN A 112 -10.05 -4.62 -7.46
N TYR A 113 -9.54 -3.58 -6.79
CA TYR A 113 -10.33 -2.47 -6.25
C TYR A 113 -10.04 -1.12 -6.93
N VAL A 114 -9.22 -1.10 -7.98
CA VAL A 114 -8.84 0.12 -8.73
C VAL A 114 -10.04 0.91 -9.23
N ASN A 115 -11.16 0.24 -9.54
CA ASN A 115 -12.37 0.93 -9.99
C ASN A 115 -12.89 1.95 -8.97
N ASN A 116 -12.65 1.70 -7.68
CA ASN A 116 -13.08 2.56 -6.57
C ASN A 116 -12.09 3.70 -6.29
N TRP A 117 -10.89 3.68 -6.87
CA TRP A 117 -9.90 4.72 -6.63
C TRP A 117 -10.40 6.06 -7.20
N ASN A 118 -10.41 7.08 -6.35
CA ASN A 118 -10.95 8.41 -6.65
C ASN A 118 -10.12 9.57 -6.07
N THR A 119 -8.98 9.28 -5.44
CA THR A 119 -8.20 10.20 -4.62
C THR A 119 -6.75 10.24 -5.11
N PRO A 120 -6.03 11.38 -5.03
CA PRO A 120 -4.63 11.46 -5.43
C PRO A 120 -3.74 10.41 -4.75
N ILE A 121 -2.78 9.85 -5.49
CA ILE A 121 -1.83 8.85 -4.96
C ILE A 121 -0.39 9.04 -5.46
N MET A 122 0.55 9.06 -4.52
CA MET A 122 1.99 8.97 -4.78
C MET A 122 2.49 7.56 -4.51
N VAL A 123 3.30 7.03 -5.42
CA VAL A 123 3.93 5.72 -5.31
C VAL A 123 5.45 5.90 -5.32
N ILE A 124 6.12 5.31 -4.34
CA ILE A 124 7.57 5.36 -4.15
C ILE A 124 8.12 3.95 -4.24
N GLN A 125 9.17 3.74 -5.05
CA GLN A 125 9.69 2.40 -5.32
C GLN A 125 11.20 2.41 -5.56
N GLY A 126 11.90 1.45 -4.95
CA GLY A 126 13.30 1.13 -5.26
C GLY A 126 13.42 0.15 -6.44
N GLY A 127 14.41 0.36 -7.31
CA GLY A 127 14.68 -0.48 -8.49
C GLY A 127 15.38 -1.80 -8.19
N MET A 128 16.00 -1.92 -7.01
CA MET A 128 16.68 -3.12 -6.52
C MET A 128 15.92 -3.79 -5.38
N ASP A 129 14.62 -3.52 -5.26
CA ASP A 129 13.75 -4.17 -4.28
C ASP A 129 13.33 -5.54 -4.81
N PHE A 130 13.86 -6.62 -4.23
CA PHE A 130 13.47 -8.00 -4.57
C PHE A 130 12.39 -8.56 -3.63
N ARG A 131 12.04 -7.81 -2.57
CA ARG A 131 10.97 -8.17 -1.63
C ARG A 131 9.62 -7.74 -2.19
N VAL A 132 9.53 -6.49 -2.61
CA VAL A 132 8.36 -5.91 -3.31
C VAL A 132 8.86 -5.33 -4.63
N PRO A 133 8.89 -6.14 -5.70
CA PRO A 133 9.56 -5.74 -6.92
C PRO A 133 8.86 -4.62 -7.70
N ILE A 134 9.61 -3.95 -8.57
CA ILE A 134 9.25 -2.67 -9.20
C ILE A 134 7.89 -2.68 -9.89
N GLU A 135 7.47 -3.82 -10.44
CA GLU A 135 6.20 -3.94 -11.14
C GLU A 135 5.02 -3.63 -10.24
N GLN A 136 5.11 -3.84 -8.92
CA GLN A 136 4.04 -3.51 -7.98
C GLN A 136 3.75 -2.00 -7.99
N GLY A 137 4.79 -1.19 -7.83
CA GLY A 137 4.67 0.26 -7.89
C GLY A 137 4.29 0.78 -9.28
N GLN A 138 4.86 0.19 -10.34
CA GLN A 138 4.56 0.59 -11.72
C GLN A 138 3.10 0.30 -12.11
N GLN A 139 2.58 -0.90 -11.78
CA GLN A 139 1.20 -1.27 -12.05
C GLN A 139 0.22 -0.33 -11.32
N ALA A 140 0.46 -0.03 -10.04
CA ALA A 140 -0.36 0.88 -9.26
C ALA A 140 -0.37 2.31 -9.82
N PHE A 141 0.81 2.84 -10.15
CA PHE A 141 0.93 4.17 -10.75
C PHE A 141 0.22 4.25 -12.10
N GLN A 142 0.42 3.25 -12.97
CA GLN A 142 -0.21 3.20 -14.28
C GLN A 142 -1.73 3.10 -14.15
N ALA A 143 -2.24 2.31 -13.21
CA ALA A 143 -3.67 2.21 -12.93
C ALA A 143 -4.25 3.58 -12.52
N ALA A 144 -3.58 4.31 -11.63
CA ALA A 144 -4.00 5.66 -11.24
C ALA A 144 -3.99 6.66 -12.40
N GLN A 145 -2.95 6.61 -13.26
CA GLN A 145 -2.87 7.43 -14.47
C GLN A 145 -4.02 7.12 -15.44
N LEU A 146 -4.35 5.85 -15.69
CA LEU A 146 -5.46 5.45 -16.56
C LEU A 146 -6.83 5.86 -16.01
N LYS A 147 -6.96 5.98 -14.69
CA LYS A 147 -8.14 6.51 -14.00
C LYS A 147 -8.24 8.04 -14.06
N GLY A 148 -7.22 8.74 -14.58
CA GLY A 148 -7.17 10.20 -14.62
C GLY A 148 -6.96 10.83 -13.24
N LEU A 149 -6.45 10.07 -12.26
CA LEU A 149 -6.17 10.60 -10.93
C LEU A 149 -4.87 11.38 -10.93
N LYS A 150 -4.79 12.45 -10.13
CA LYS A 150 -3.50 13.08 -9.83
C LYS A 150 -2.61 12.02 -9.19
N SER A 151 -1.54 11.61 -9.87
CA SER A 151 -0.63 10.61 -9.34
C SER A 151 0.84 10.94 -9.64
N LYS A 152 1.73 10.32 -8.87
CA LYS A 152 3.17 10.54 -8.97
C LYS A 152 3.92 9.24 -8.72
N PHE A 153 4.93 8.97 -9.53
CA PHE A 153 5.86 7.86 -9.31
C PHE A 153 7.25 8.40 -8.98
N LEU A 154 7.71 8.18 -7.75
CA LEU A 154 9.05 8.52 -7.31
C LEU A 154 9.89 7.25 -7.29
N PHE A 155 10.67 7.07 -8.35
CA PHE A 155 11.47 5.89 -8.59
C PHE A 155 12.94 6.13 -8.29
N PHE A 156 13.54 5.23 -7.50
CA PHE A 156 14.95 5.25 -7.17
C PHE A 156 15.64 4.00 -7.73
N PRO A 157 16.29 4.09 -8.91
CA PRO A 157 16.79 2.91 -9.63
C PRO A 157 17.88 2.13 -8.87
N ASN A 158 18.64 2.81 -8.01
CA ASN A 158 19.75 2.26 -7.24
C ASN A 158 19.42 2.04 -5.75
N GLU A 159 18.15 2.10 -5.36
CA GLU A 159 17.69 1.80 -4.01
C GLU A 159 16.98 0.45 -3.98
N ASN A 160 17.01 -0.20 -2.82
CA ASN A 160 16.33 -1.46 -2.56
C ASN A 160 15.00 -1.22 -1.84
N HIS A 161 14.61 -2.09 -0.92
CA HIS A 161 13.41 -1.91 -0.09
C HIS A 161 13.47 -0.69 0.85
N TRP A 162 14.62 -0.03 0.94
CA TRP A 162 14.85 1.19 1.71
C TRP A 162 15.53 2.26 0.84
N ILE A 163 15.46 3.51 1.30
CA ILE A 163 16.22 4.63 0.71
C ILE A 163 17.48 4.85 1.55
N LEU A 164 18.62 4.37 1.06
CA LEU A 164 19.87 4.33 1.82
C LEU A 164 20.87 5.41 1.39
N HIS A 165 20.87 5.84 0.13
CA HIS A 165 21.78 6.87 -0.33
C HIS A 165 21.30 8.25 0.18
N ALA A 166 22.20 9.01 0.80
CA ALA A 166 21.86 10.29 1.42
C ALA A 166 21.22 11.29 0.43
N GLN A 167 21.71 11.35 -0.82
CA GLN A 167 21.14 12.22 -1.85
C GLN A 167 19.71 11.80 -2.21
N ASN A 168 19.46 10.50 -2.33
CA ASN A 168 18.13 9.95 -2.59
C ASN A 168 17.19 10.22 -1.41
N ALA A 169 17.67 10.10 -0.16
CA ALA A 169 16.89 10.41 1.03
C ALA A 169 16.44 11.88 1.09
N ILE A 170 17.29 12.81 0.66
CA ILE A 170 16.93 14.24 0.56
C ILE A 170 15.81 14.45 -0.46
N VAL A 171 15.92 13.82 -1.65
CA VAL A 171 14.87 13.88 -2.68
C VAL A 171 13.59 13.24 -2.16
N TRP A 172 13.68 12.07 -1.52
CA TRP A 172 12.54 11.37 -0.94
C TRP A 172 11.77 12.25 0.04
N GLN A 173 12.44 12.85 1.03
CA GLN A 173 11.81 13.74 2.01
C GLN A 173 11.15 14.95 1.32
N ARG A 174 11.87 15.60 0.39
CA ARG A 174 11.38 16.79 -0.30
C ARG A 174 10.10 16.48 -1.09
N GLU A 175 10.11 15.41 -1.87
CA GLU A 175 8.97 15.06 -2.71
C GLU A 175 7.79 14.52 -1.89
N TYR A 176 8.05 13.85 -0.76
CA TYR A 176 7.04 13.40 0.20
C TYR A 176 6.27 14.58 0.80
N PHE A 177 6.97 15.56 1.38
CA PHE A 177 6.32 16.72 1.99
C PHE A 177 5.66 17.64 0.95
N LYS A 178 6.28 17.84 -0.21
CA LYS A 178 5.68 18.59 -1.32
C LYS A 178 4.36 17.97 -1.77
N TRP A 179 4.30 16.64 -1.87
CA TRP A 179 3.06 15.96 -2.23
C TRP A 179 1.95 16.20 -1.21
N LEU A 180 2.24 16.06 0.08
CA LEU A 180 1.26 16.33 1.14
C LEU A 180 0.80 17.79 1.11
N GLU A 181 1.73 18.75 0.97
CA GLU A 181 1.40 20.17 0.85
C GLU A 181 0.45 20.45 -0.32
N GLU A 182 0.64 19.78 -1.46
CA GLU A 182 -0.19 19.97 -2.65
C GLU A 182 -1.57 19.30 -2.60
N THR A 183 -1.71 18.20 -1.84
CA THR A 183 -2.89 17.31 -1.93
C THR A 183 -3.73 17.25 -0.66
N LEU A 184 -3.23 17.80 0.44
CA LEU A 184 -3.83 17.76 1.77
C LEU A 184 -4.26 19.19 2.20
N LYS A 185 -4.83 19.95 1.26
CA LYS A 185 -5.26 21.35 1.44
C LYS A 185 -6.74 21.48 1.77
#